data_AF-A0A9E3UY20-F1
#
_entry.id   AF-A0A9E3UY20-F1
#
_cell.length_a   1.000
_cell.length_b   1.000
_cell.length_c   1.000
_cell.angle_alpha   90.00
_cell.angle_beta   90.00
_cell.angle_gamma   90.00
#
_symmetry.space_group_name_H-M   'P 1'
#
loop_
_entity.id
_entity.type
_entity.pdbx_description
1 polymer ?
#
loop_
_entity_poly.entity_id
_entity_poly.type
_entity_poly.pdbx_seq_one_letter_code
_entity_poly.pdbx_strand_id
1 'polypeptide(L)'
;AQWPAQFAARYKGRSVIIEAHLIVEKESKRLELDYSILVGRGPKPARTGKIDLTGFRLFEGVGKKEGDVVLFGARLAEVRLDADGRTWRVALQPDSGVFLRHFKALHALGWPGPEPLAEARP
;
A
#
# COMPACT_ATOMS: atom_id res chain seq x y z
N ALA A 1 14.21 -15.00 8.90
CA ALA A 1 13.83 -13.62 8.46
C ALA A 1 13.45 -12.81 9.70
N GLN A 2 14.19 -11.75 10.04
CA GLN A 2 14.00 -10.99 11.29
C GLN A 2 12.95 -9.87 11.18
N TRP A 3 12.46 -9.59 9.96
CA TRP A 3 11.60 -8.45 9.67
C TRP A 3 10.30 -8.40 10.47
N PRO A 4 9.50 -9.48 10.60
CA PRO A 4 8.25 -9.43 11.37
C PRO A 4 8.45 -8.97 12.81
N ALA A 5 9.51 -9.44 13.48
CA ALA A 5 9.84 -9.04 14.85
C ALA A 5 10.26 -7.56 14.94
N GLN A 6 11.11 -7.11 14.02
CA GLN A 6 11.51 -5.69 13.97
C GLN A 6 10.32 -4.77 13.66
N PHE A 7 9.42 -5.22 12.78
CA PHE A 7 8.22 -4.48 12.42
C PHE A 7 7.28 -4.35 13.60
N ALA A 8 7.03 -5.44 14.31
CA ALA A 8 6.23 -5.45 15.53
C ALA A 8 6.80 -4.47 16.58
N ALA A 9 8.12 -4.44 16.75
CA ALA A 9 8.77 -3.57 17.73
C ALA A 9 8.77 -2.08 17.36
N ARG A 10 8.87 -1.74 16.07
CA ARG A 10 9.14 -0.35 15.64
C ARG A 10 7.97 0.33 14.93
N TYR A 11 7.17 -0.43 14.19
CA TYR A 11 6.20 0.13 13.22
C TYR A 11 4.75 -0.24 13.49
N LYS A 12 4.48 -1.37 14.16
CA LYS A 12 3.10 -1.78 14.48
C LYS A 12 2.36 -0.67 15.25
N GLY A 13 1.15 -0.37 14.82
CA GLY A 13 0.29 0.67 15.38
C GLY A 13 0.64 2.10 14.97
N ARG A 14 1.75 2.33 14.26
CA ARG A 14 2.09 3.65 13.72
C ARG A 14 1.17 4.01 12.55
N SER A 15 0.87 5.29 12.45
CA SER A 15 0.06 5.84 11.36
C SER A 15 0.93 6.13 10.14
N VAL A 16 0.37 5.85 8.96
CA VAL A 16 0.93 6.20 7.66
C VAL A 16 -0.14 6.91 6.84
N ILE A 17 0.30 7.81 5.96
CA ILE A 17 -0.53 8.41 4.91
C ILE A 17 -0.06 7.82 3.59
N ILE A 18 -1.00 7.34 2.79
CA ILE A 18 -0.71 6.68 1.53
C ILE A 18 -1.50 7.36 0.44
N GLU A 19 -0.79 7.74 -0.62
CA GLU A 19 -1.35 8.16 -1.90
C GLU A 19 -0.89 7.17 -2.96
N ALA A 20 -1.83 6.49 -3.61
CA ALA A 20 -1.51 5.53 -4.67
C ALA A 20 -2.73 5.25 -5.55
N HIS A 21 -2.47 4.64 -6.70
CA HIS A 21 -3.52 4.07 -7.54
C HIS A 21 -3.98 2.72 -6.97
N LEU A 22 -5.27 2.43 -7.09
CA LEU A 22 -5.79 1.09 -6.83
C LEU A 22 -5.52 0.18 -8.03
N ILE A 23 -5.01 -1.02 -7.77
CA ILE A 23 -4.86 -2.09 -8.76
C ILE A 23 -5.60 -3.33 -8.29
N VAL A 24 -6.06 -4.15 -9.23
CA VAL A 24 -6.60 -5.47 -8.93
C VAL A 24 -5.55 -6.51 -9.30
N GLU A 25 -5.09 -7.29 -8.32
CA GLU A 25 -4.14 -8.37 -8.58
C GLU A 25 -4.81 -9.43 -9.45
N LYS A 26 -4.28 -9.67 -10.67
CA LYS A 26 -4.93 -10.48 -11.71
C LYS A 26 -5.24 -11.92 -11.28
N GLU A 27 -4.39 -12.52 -10.44
CA GLU A 27 -4.54 -13.91 -10.01
C GLU A 27 -5.45 -14.07 -8.80
N SER A 28 -5.29 -13.24 -7.78
CA SER A 28 -6.03 -13.35 -6.52
C SER A 28 -7.32 -12.52 -6.49
N LYS A 29 -7.51 -11.64 -7.48
CA LYS A 29 -8.56 -10.60 -7.52
C LYS A 29 -8.58 -9.69 -6.28
N ARG A 30 -7.49 -9.63 -5.53
CA ARG A 30 -7.36 -8.74 -4.36
C ARG A 30 -7.18 -7.31 -4.82
N LEU A 31 -7.82 -6.40 -4.11
CA LEU A 31 -7.57 -4.98 -4.25
C LEU A 31 -6.23 -4.66 -3.56
N GLU A 32 -5.31 -4.09 -4.31
CA GLU A 32 -4.00 -3.67 -3.84
C GLU A 32 -3.74 -2.20 -4.21
N LEU A 33 -2.70 -1.64 -3.64
CA LEU A 33 -2.16 -0.35 -4.08
C LEU A 33 -1.05 -0.58 -5.09
N ASP A 34 -0.98 0.26 -6.12
CA ASP A 34 0.14 0.32 -7.05
C ASP A 34 1.35 0.96 -6.37
N TYR A 35 1.94 0.20 -5.46
CA TYR A 35 3.13 0.59 -4.74
C TYR A 35 3.98 -0.63 -4.46
N SER A 36 5.24 -0.57 -4.91
CA SER A 36 6.21 -1.65 -4.76
C SER A 36 7.41 -1.19 -3.95
N ILE A 37 7.64 -1.82 -2.80
CA ILE A 37 8.86 -1.61 -2.01
C ILE A 37 9.93 -2.58 -2.50
N LEU A 38 10.93 -2.07 -3.22
CA LEU A 38 12.01 -2.90 -3.77
C LEU A 38 13.10 -3.11 -2.71
N VAL A 39 13.40 -4.35 -2.36
CA VAL A 39 14.39 -4.69 -1.32
C VAL A 39 15.49 -5.59 -1.89
N GLY A 40 16.75 -5.25 -1.61
CA GLY A 40 17.93 -6.04 -1.99
C GLY A 40 19.08 -5.15 -2.46
N ARG A 41 20.31 -5.69 -2.44
CA ARG A 41 21.47 -5.03 -3.07
C ARG A 41 21.69 -5.70 -4.42
N GLY A 42 21.35 -5.01 -5.51
CA GLY A 42 21.55 -5.51 -6.86
C GLY A 42 20.75 -4.73 -7.91
N PRO A 43 21.07 -4.90 -9.20
CA PRO A 43 20.40 -4.22 -10.32
C PRO A 43 18.94 -4.69 -10.51
N LYS A 44 18.55 -5.81 -9.90
CA LYS A 44 17.16 -6.26 -9.81
C LYS A 44 16.76 -6.42 -8.33
N PRO A 45 15.53 -6.03 -7.94
CA PRO A 45 15.02 -6.25 -6.59
C PRO A 45 15.07 -7.74 -6.26
N ALA A 46 15.60 -8.09 -5.09
CA ALA A 46 15.55 -9.47 -4.62
C ALA A 46 14.15 -9.84 -4.11
N ARG A 47 13.39 -8.83 -3.63
CA ARG A 47 12.03 -8.95 -3.11
C ARG A 47 11.24 -7.68 -3.37
N THR A 48 9.92 -7.83 -3.41
CA THR A 48 8.97 -6.72 -3.56
C THR A 48 8.08 -6.65 -2.32
N GLY A 49 7.74 -5.45 -1.86
CA GLY A 49 6.76 -5.23 -0.79
C GLY A 49 5.47 -4.65 -1.36
N LYS A 50 4.33 -5.19 -0.92
CA LYS A 50 2.98 -4.76 -1.30
C LYS A 50 2.16 -4.42 -0.06
N ILE A 51 1.19 -3.51 -0.20
CA ILE A 51 0.20 -3.21 0.84
C ILE A 51 -1.06 -4.03 0.56
N ASP A 52 -1.45 -4.85 1.52
CA ASP A 52 -2.63 -5.73 1.44
C ASP A 52 -3.85 -4.99 2.01
N LEU A 53 -4.84 -4.71 1.16
CA LEU A 53 -6.09 -4.06 1.56
C LEU A 53 -7.20 -5.07 1.93
N THR A 54 -6.90 -6.37 1.90
CA THR A 54 -7.87 -7.41 2.24
C THR A 54 -8.36 -7.24 3.68
N GLY A 55 -9.68 -7.11 3.85
CA GLY A 55 -10.31 -6.92 5.17
C GLY A 55 -10.09 -5.53 5.78
N PHE A 56 -9.59 -4.56 5.00
CA PHE A 56 -9.50 -3.17 5.43
C PHE A 56 -10.80 -2.43 5.11
N ARG A 57 -11.60 -2.17 6.14
CA ARG A 57 -13.01 -1.75 6.01
C ARG A 57 -13.20 -0.43 5.28
N LEU A 58 -12.17 0.41 5.20
CA LEU A 58 -12.23 1.69 4.47
C LEU A 58 -12.62 1.50 3.00
N PHE A 59 -12.27 0.38 2.38
CA PHE A 59 -12.60 0.08 0.98
C PHE A 59 -13.77 -0.90 0.84
N GLU A 60 -14.35 -1.38 1.94
CA GLU A 60 -15.54 -2.23 1.89
C GLU A 60 -16.77 -1.37 1.54
N GLY A 61 -17.48 -1.72 0.47
CA GLY A 61 -18.69 -1.01 0.03
C GLY A 61 -18.44 0.35 -0.65
N VAL A 62 -17.18 0.79 -0.77
CA VAL A 62 -16.84 1.98 -1.55
C VAL A 62 -16.68 1.55 -3.00
N GLY A 63 -17.47 2.12 -3.91
CA GLY A 63 -17.45 1.81 -5.35
C GLY A 63 -16.20 2.30 -6.10
N LYS A 64 -15.02 2.24 -5.47
CA LYS A 64 -13.74 2.54 -6.09
C LYS A 64 -13.37 1.47 -7.10
N LYS A 65 -12.77 1.90 -8.20
CA LYS A 65 -12.40 1.05 -9.33
C LYS A 65 -10.88 1.00 -9.48
N GLU A 66 -10.40 -0.02 -10.19
CA GLU A 66 -9.03 -0.07 -10.66
C GLU A 66 -8.66 1.23 -11.40
N GLY A 67 -7.48 1.76 -11.13
CA GLY A 67 -6.99 3.04 -11.66
C GLY A 67 -7.34 4.27 -10.82
N ASP A 68 -8.31 4.19 -9.91
CA ASP A 68 -8.65 5.31 -9.02
C ASP A 68 -7.46 5.69 -8.14
N VAL A 69 -7.16 6.99 -8.07
CA VAL A 69 -6.23 7.53 -7.07
C VAL A 69 -6.94 7.64 -5.72
N VAL A 70 -6.30 7.13 -4.68
CA VAL A 70 -6.79 7.22 -3.30
C VAL A 70 -5.74 7.84 -2.41
N LEU A 71 -6.19 8.70 -1.50
CA LEU A 71 -5.39 9.23 -0.41
C LEU A 71 -6.07 8.93 0.91
N PHE A 72 -5.39 8.19 1.78
CA PHE A 72 -5.94 7.79 3.05
C PHE A 72 -4.86 7.64 4.13
N GLY A 73 -5.30 7.83 5.37
CA GLY A 73 -4.52 7.45 6.55
C GLY A 73 -4.91 6.05 7.03
N ALA A 74 -3.94 5.29 7.52
CA ALA A 74 -4.16 3.99 8.14
C ALA A 74 -3.10 3.70 9.22
N ARG A 75 -3.35 2.70 10.07
CA ARG A 75 -2.35 2.17 11.00
C ARG A 75 -1.80 0.83 10.52
N LEU A 76 -0.49 0.65 10.70
CA LEU A 76 0.21 -0.58 10.35
C LEU A 76 -0.13 -1.72 11.33
N ALA A 77 -0.49 -2.90 10.82
CA ALA A 77 -0.84 -4.06 11.64
C ALA A 77 0.29 -5.09 11.71
N GLU A 78 0.73 -5.58 10.55
CA GLU A 78 1.72 -6.65 10.44
C GLU A 78 2.47 -6.60 9.11
N VAL A 79 3.59 -7.33 9.07
CA VAL A 79 4.31 -7.63 7.83
C VAL A 79 4.58 -9.13 7.78
N ARG A 80 4.28 -9.75 6.65
CA ARG A 80 4.45 -11.19 6.42
C ARG A 80 5.08 -11.43 5.06
N LEU A 81 5.89 -12.48 4.96
CA LEU A 81 6.40 -12.92 3.66
C LEU A 81 5.36 -13.87 3.08
N ASP A 82 4.99 -13.65 1.82
CA ASP A 82 4.03 -14.48 1.13
C ASP A 82 4.59 -15.89 0.88
N ALA A 83 3.72 -16.82 0.53
CA ALA A 83 4.07 -18.23 0.35
C ALA A 83 5.16 -18.44 -0.73
N ASP A 84 5.26 -17.52 -1.70
CA ASP A 84 6.28 -17.51 -2.75
C ASP A 84 7.70 -17.19 -2.23
N GLY A 85 7.84 -16.70 -0.99
CA GLY A 85 9.10 -16.29 -0.38
C GLY A 85 9.73 -15.02 -0.99
N ARG A 86 9.03 -14.36 -1.92
CA ARG A 86 9.52 -13.22 -2.72
C ARG A 86 8.79 -11.93 -2.42
N THR A 87 7.54 -12.01 -1.96
CA THR A 87 6.69 -10.85 -1.75
C THR A 87 6.45 -10.59 -0.27
N TRP A 88 6.85 -9.44 0.25
CA TRP A 88 6.45 -9.00 1.58
C TRP A 88 5.08 -8.31 1.49
N ARG A 89 4.12 -8.74 2.32
CA ARG A 89 2.81 -8.10 2.44
C ARG A 89 2.72 -7.35 3.75
N VAL A 90 2.40 -6.07 3.68
CA VAL A 90 2.12 -5.20 4.82
C VAL A 90 0.61 -5.08 4.98
N ALA A 91 0.08 -5.51 6.12
CA ALA A 91 -1.34 -5.38 6.42
C ALA A 91 -1.63 -4.15 7.27
N LEU A 92 -2.83 -3.60 7.11
CA LEU A 92 -3.34 -2.46 7.85
C LEU A 92 -4.33 -2.90 8.93
N GLN A 93 -4.48 -2.10 9.98
CA GLN A 93 -5.49 -2.35 11.00
C GLN A 93 -6.89 -2.12 10.40
N PRO A 94 -7.81 -3.10 10.44
CA PRO A 94 -9.08 -3.08 9.70
C PRO A 94 -9.90 -1.79 9.85
N ASP A 95 -9.96 -1.26 11.08
CA ASP A 95 -10.82 -0.13 11.46
C ASP A 95 -10.09 1.21 11.58
N SER A 96 -8.83 1.27 11.13
CA SER A 96 -7.99 2.46 11.31
C SER A 96 -8.07 3.48 10.16
N GLY A 97 -8.85 3.18 9.12
CA GLY A 97 -8.81 3.91 7.87
C GLY A 97 -9.59 5.21 7.87
N VAL A 98 -9.01 6.25 7.27
CA VAL A 98 -9.69 7.53 7.04
C VAL A 98 -9.33 8.08 5.66
N PHE A 99 -10.33 8.38 4.83
CA PHE A 99 -10.11 9.09 3.56
C PHE A 99 -9.76 10.55 3.81
N LEU A 100 -8.71 11.03 3.13
CA LEU A 100 -8.33 12.43 3.13
C LEU A 100 -8.95 13.10 1.89
N ARG A 101 -9.98 13.92 2.11
CA ARG A 101 -10.84 14.46 1.04
C ARG A 101 -10.36 15.77 0.41
N HIS A 102 -9.38 16.45 1.03
CA HIS A 102 -8.95 17.79 0.61
C HIS A 102 -7.64 17.76 -0.17
N PHE A 103 -7.61 17.02 -1.29
CA PHE A 103 -6.47 16.92 -2.20
C PHE A 103 -5.90 18.28 -2.60
N LYS A 104 -6.76 19.21 -3.03
CA LYS A 104 -6.34 20.55 -3.47
C LYS A 104 -5.63 21.35 -2.36
N ALA A 105 -6.07 21.18 -1.11
CA ALA A 105 -5.45 21.86 0.02
C ALA A 105 -4.08 21.26 0.34
N LEU A 106 -3.93 19.94 0.25
CA LEU A 106 -2.63 19.28 0.46
C LEU A 106 -1.63 19.64 -0.64
N HIS A 107 -2.05 19.64 -1.90
CA HIS A 107 -1.23 20.12 -3.01
C HIS A 107 -0.79 21.58 -2.85
N ALA A 108 -1.70 22.46 -2.39
CA ALA A 108 -1.36 23.86 -2.11
C ALA A 108 -0.31 24.01 -1.00
N LEU A 109 -0.19 23.02 -0.11
CA LEU A 109 0.81 22.95 0.95
C LEU A 109 2.10 22.23 0.50
N GLY A 110 2.25 21.95 -0.79
CA GLY A 110 3.44 21.31 -1.35
C GLY A 110 3.46 19.78 -1.24
N TRP A 111 2.30 19.15 -1.00
CA TRP A 111 2.19 17.69 -1.11
C TRP A 111 2.48 17.26 -2.55
N PRO A 112 3.40 16.30 -2.77
CA PRO A 112 3.69 15.78 -4.10
C PRO A 112 2.43 15.11 -4.63
N GLY A 113 1.99 15.48 -5.83
CA GLY A 113 0.81 14.86 -6.43
C GLY A 113 0.99 13.38 -6.71
N PRO A 114 -0.12 12.68 -7.04
CA PRO A 114 -0.02 11.31 -7.50
C PRO A 114 0.84 11.28 -8.77
N GLU A 115 1.90 10.48 -8.74
CA GLU A 115 2.70 10.22 -9.93
C GLU A 115 1.80 9.54 -10.97
N PRO A 116 1.78 9.97 -12.24
CA PRO A 116 0.98 9.31 -13.25
C PRO A 116 1.33 7.83 -13.30
N LEU A 117 0.32 6.95 -13.39
CA LEU A 117 0.52 5.54 -13.73
C LEU A 117 1.48 5.48 -14.93
N ALA A 118 2.69 4.99 -14.71
CA ALA A 118 3.63 4.81 -15.80
C ALA A 118 2.95 3.87 -16.80
N GLU A 119 2.67 4.38 -18.02
CA GLU A 119 2.14 3.55 -19.09
C GLU A 119 3.01 2.29 -19.16
N ALA A 120 2.36 1.13 -19.00
CA ALA A 120 3.02 -0.16 -19.10
C ALA A 120 3.83 -0.16 -20.39
N ARG A 121 5.15 -0.02 -20.28
CA ARG A 121 6.02 -0.05 -21.45
C ARG A 121 5.78 -1.39 -22.16
N PRO A 122 5.51 -1.37 -23.48
CA PRO A 122 5.25 -2.57 -24.26
C PRO A 122 6.44 -3.53 -24.26
#